data_AF-A0A960WI19-F1
#
_entry.id   AF-A0A960WI19-F1
#
_cell.length_a   1.000
_cell.length_b   1.000
_cell.length_c   1.000
_cell.angle_alpha   90.00
_cell.angle_beta   90.00
_cell.angle_gamma   90.00
#
_symmetry.space_group_name_H-M   'P 1'
#
loop_
_entity.id
_entity.type
_entity.pdbx_description
1 polymer ?
#
loop_
_entity_poly.entity_id
_entity_poly.type
_entity_poly.pdbx_seq_one_letter_code
_entity_poly.pdbx_strand_id
1 'polypeptide(L)'
;MRNKTIQSISRRTISFTGLLLLLLIAISQLACPELVGLIEEPKKEEETDTGAKAAASAQGILHFSGIPSGTNPSPTLTNLQNADVFIIYTNLNTTQSYAIPNGAATPVQLSLQGGFSLQGQAVEPAPINQVPDFITEFNNSKVTLIPGPSFNQQGGSFNGPISDPNANTVGVTTRTWRTSDGTAATTLRGSATMSNGKKVLVWVGNNDYSTNESTNQVMTPNRVNTVLTKFGTDAANIYDMTKKLYGEEWGAHNYNNLISPTQNEIHIVYYDINNDGAWGVLGYFWAVNNILNHSNGNNALVFFMDSATMGAMEGGQWNLTLQGPGVMMTTLAHEFQHMIHFYEKQILKNTASPTWLNELASTASEDILANYITGSNTGPLFGNGSRLAQFAATPICNLTAWASSQDQNVDCNIFDSYAHVTSFGTFLSRHYSGNNFNFFKELVASTADSTTGLGQAIERAKGTTNPTTTQGNDAYAEAFVRWGASIVLNPAKRTVPDGYGYPAKRIANFFAPGRDLILDQANIWSFPTKPRIYSTPPANIQPMSHIVVRHKSNITQASLDMNADITAFTNSAVLNTNSTFYKTTILVQAH
;
A
#
# COMPACT_ATOMS: atom_id res chain seq x y z
N MET A 1 -4.59 49.25 84.43
CA MET A 1 -3.22 48.99 83.92
C MET A 1 -3.37 48.35 82.54
N ARG A 2 -3.14 49.10 81.44
CA ARG A 2 -2.00 48.98 80.46
C ARG A 2 -1.79 47.53 79.98
N ASN A 3 -1.64 47.14 78.70
CA ASN A 3 -1.47 47.77 77.37
C ASN A 3 -1.65 46.60 76.34
N LYS A 4 -2.29 46.76 75.15
CA LYS A 4 -1.68 47.03 73.81
C LYS A 4 -0.61 45.98 73.38
N THR A 5 -0.56 45.29 72.22
CA THR A 5 -0.76 45.68 70.80
C THR A 5 -0.43 44.51 69.81
N ILE A 6 -1.30 44.31 68.80
CA ILE A 6 -1.14 44.12 67.32
C ILE A 6 -0.26 43.00 66.66
N GLN A 7 -0.97 42.24 65.79
CA GLN A 7 -0.70 41.62 64.47
C GLN A 7 0.73 41.31 63.95
N SER A 8 0.90 40.10 63.39
CA SER A 8 1.69 39.86 62.17
C SER A 8 1.03 38.84 61.23
N ILE A 9 1.15 39.11 59.94
CA ILE A 9 0.45 38.52 58.80
C ILE A 9 1.19 37.28 58.28
N SER A 10 0.43 36.25 57.87
CA SER A 10 0.93 35.01 57.27
C SER A 10 1.58 35.25 55.89
N ARG A 11 2.80 34.75 55.71
CA ARG A 11 3.45 34.62 54.39
C ARG A 11 2.77 33.49 53.60
N ARG A 12 2.13 33.82 52.47
CA ARG A 12 1.84 32.86 51.40
C ARG A 12 2.93 32.95 50.33
N THR A 13 3.57 31.82 50.09
CA THR A 13 4.52 31.58 49.01
C THR A 13 3.76 31.57 47.67
N ILE A 14 4.08 32.49 46.77
CA ILE A 14 3.61 32.48 45.37
C ILE A 14 4.68 31.72 44.56
N SER A 15 4.27 30.69 43.81
CA SER A 15 5.20 29.89 43.02
C SER A 15 5.67 30.65 41.78
N PHE A 16 6.97 30.51 41.48
CA PHE A 16 7.70 31.14 40.38
C PHE A 16 7.17 30.80 38.97
N THR A 17 6.26 29.83 38.86
CA THR A 17 5.63 29.39 37.60
C THR A 17 4.56 30.35 37.07
N GLY A 18 3.93 31.16 37.93
CA GLY A 18 2.90 32.11 37.51
C GLY A 18 3.44 33.39 36.84
N LEU A 19 4.66 33.80 37.17
CA LEU A 19 5.25 35.04 36.65
C LEU A 19 5.85 34.88 35.25
N LEU A 20 6.29 33.66 34.89
CA LEU A 20 6.85 33.37 33.58
C LEU A 20 5.77 33.32 32.48
N LEU A 21 4.55 32.88 32.83
CA LEU A 21 3.43 32.79 31.88
C LEU A 21 2.83 34.17 31.55
N LEU A 22 2.87 35.11 32.50
CA LEU A 22 2.41 36.49 32.27
C LEU A 22 3.45 37.33 31.49
N LEU A 23 4.75 37.02 31.58
CA LEU A 23 5.78 37.68 30.78
C LEU A 23 5.77 37.22 29.31
N LEU A 24 5.41 35.95 29.05
CA LEU A 24 5.29 35.40 27.69
C LEU A 24 4.05 35.92 26.94
N ILE A 25 2.97 36.27 27.65
CA ILE A 25 1.77 36.87 27.06
C ILE A 25 1.97 38.37 26.78
N ALA A 26 2.85 39.05 27.51
CA ALA A 26 3.15 40.47 27.28
C ALA A 26 4.13 40.70 26.11
N ILE A 27 4.93 39.71 25.71
CA ILE A 27 5.88 39.82 24.59
C ILE A 27 5.20 39.53 23.23
N SER A 28 4.06 38.83 23.20
CA SER A 28 3.36 38.52 21.94
C SER A 28 2.49 39.66 21.38
N GLN A 29 2.43 40.82 22.04
CA GLN A 29 1.59 41.96 21.61
C GLN A 29 2.37 43.24 21.24
N LEU A 30 3.70 43.18 21.12
CA LEU A 30 4.53 44.31 20.66
C LEU A 30 5.48 43.86 19.54
N ALA A 31 4.94 43.66 18.34
CA ALA A 31 5.73 43.64 17.11
C ALA A 31 5.02 44.50 16.05
N CYS A 32 5.71 45.57 15.63
CA CYS A 32 5.26 46.55 14.64
C CYS A 32 4.89 45.92 13.28
N PRO A 33 3.92 46.50 12.55
CA PRO A 33 3.60 46.13 11.19
C PRO A 33 4.33 47.06 10.20
N GLU A 34 5.61 46.81 9.91
CA GLU A 34 6.31 47.47 8.79
C GLU A 34 7.68 46.81 8.59
N LEU A 35 7.71 45.66 7.91
CA LEU A 35 8.83 45.13 7.10
C LEU A 35 8.51 43.67 6.68
N VAL A 36 7.62 43.48 5.71
CA VAL A 36 7.61 42.26 4.87
C VAL A 36 7.34 42.70 3.44
N GLY A 37 8.39 43.19 2.78
CA GLY A 37 8.47 43.24 1.33
C GLY A 37 9.38 42.12 0.86
N LEU A 38 8.97 41.45 -0.23
CA LEU A 38 9.77 40.56 -1.08
C LEU A 38 10.05 39.14 -0.55
N ILE A 39 9.01 38.30 -0.48
CA ILE A 39 9.09 36.91 -0.95
C ILE A 39 7.76 36.61 -1.65
N GLU A 40 7.75 36.67 -2.99
CA GLU A 40 6.64 36.13 -3.78
C GLU A 40 6.70 34.60 -3.71
N GLU A 41 5.68 33.97 -3.14
CA GLU A 41 5.41 32.56 -3.36
C GLU A 41 5.01 32.34 -4.83
N PRO A 42 5.48 31.26 -5.50
CA PRO A 42 4.99 30.94 -6.83
C PRO A 42 3.52 30.54 -6.74
N LYS A 43 2.66 31.27 -7.45
CA LYS A 43 1.23 30.99 -7.59
C LYS A 43 1.00 29.55 -8.06
N LYS A 44 0.16 28.82 -7.33
CA LYS A 44 -0.55 27.63 -7.84
C LYS A 44 -1.52 28.08 -8.92
N GLU A 45 -1.28 27.69 -10.17
CA GLU A 45 -2.30 27.70 -11.21
C GLU A 45 -2.88 26.29 -11.33
N GLU A 46 -4.09 26.11 -10.82
CA GLU A 46 -4.94 24.96 -11.12
C GLU A 46 -6.12 25.53 -11.91
N GLU A 47 -6.02 25.51 -13.24
CA GLU A 47 -7.03 26.07 -14.14
C GLU A 47 -7.91 24.94 -14.69
N THR A 48 -9.13 24.83 -14.17
CA THR A 48 -10.18 24.00 -14.77
C THR A 48 -10.88 24.81 -15.86
N ASP A 49 -10.35 24.80 -17.08
CA ASP A 49 -11.01 25.44 -18.23
C ASP A 49 -11.32 24.42 -19.33
N THR A 50 -12.60 24.34 -19.70
CA THR A 50 -13.11 23.52 -20.80
C THR A 50 -12.99 24.20 -22.18
N GLY A 51 -12.31 25.35 -22.27
CA GLY A 51 -12.18 26.12 -23.52
C GLY A 51 -11.04 27.14 -23.62
N ALA A 52 -10.24 27.42 -22.59
CA ALA A 52 -9.10 28.35 -22.71
C ALA A 52 -7.79 27.68 -23.15
N LYS A 53 -7.02 28.44 -23.94
CA LYS A 53 -5.64 28.14 -24.33
C LYS A 53 -4.73 28.28 -23.11
N ALA A 54 -4.57 27.21 -22.33
CA ALA A 54 -3.55 27.17 -21.29
C ALA A 54 -2.15 27.16 -21.92
N ALA A 55 -1.27 28.07 -21.47
CA ALA A 55 0.13 28.13 -21.88
C ALA A 55 1.01 27.47 -20.81
N ALA A 56 1.60 26.31 -21.11
CA ALA A 56 2.60 25.70 -20.23
C ALA A 56 4.02 26.12 -20.63
N SER A 57 4.89 26.31 -19.65
CA SER A 57 6.34 26.49 -19.82
C SER A 57 7.07 25.13 -19.85
N ALA A 58 8.40 25.15 -20.07
CA ALA A 58 9.28 24.00 -20.34
C ALA A 58 9.17 22.80 -19.37
N GLN A 59 8.58 23.01 -18.20
CA GLN A 59 8.27 22.02 -17.19
C GLN A 59 6.84 22.27 -16.74
N GLY A 60 5.91 21.41 -17.16
CA GLY A 60 4.49 21.62 -16.88
C GLY A 60 3.71 20.32 -16.91
N ILE A 61 2.80 20.19 -15.95
CA ILE A 61 1.77 19.16 -15.93
C ILE A 61 0.44 19.88 -16.09
N LEU A 62 -0.27 19.61 -17.18
CA LEU A 62 -1.58 20.15 -17.46
C LEU A 62 -2.62 19.05 -17.33
N HIS A 63 -3.65 19.28 -16.54
CA HIS A 63 -4.77 18.36 -16.41
C HIS A 63 -5.99 18.90 -17.15
N PHE A 64 -6.53 18.06 -18.02
CA PHE A 64 -7.79 18.31 -18.69
C PHE A 64 -8.82 17.31 -18.19
N SER A 65 -10.00 17.82 -17.85
CA SER A 65 -11.12 17.02 -17.39
C SER A 65 -12.34 17.28 -18.27
N GLY A 66 -13.23 16.30 -18.35
CA GLY A 66 -14.46 16.46 -19.13
C GLY A 66 -14.27 16.50 -20.65
N ILE A 67 -13.22 15.86 -21.16
CA ILE A 67 -12.99 15.77 -22.60
C ILE A 67 -13.95 14.74 -23.21
N PRO A 68 -14.74 15.09 -24.24
CA PRO A 68 -15.59 14.13 -24.96
C PRO A 68 -14.77 12.99 -25.56
N SER A 69 -15.32 11.77 -25.56
CA SER A 69 -14.66 10.61 -26.19
C SER A 69 -14.33 10.89 -27.66
N GLY A 70 -13.10 10.56 -28.05
CA GLY A 70 -12.60 10.80 -29.41
C GLY A 70 -12.07 12.22 -29.66
N THR A 71 -12.07 13.10 -28.66
CA THR A 71 -11.47 14.44 -28.76
C THR A 71 -10.18 14.55 -27.94
N ASN A 72 -9.23 15.36 -28.42
CA ASN A 72 -7.98 15.64 -27.74
C ASN A 72 -7.96 17.09 -27.22
N PRO A 73 -7.38 17.34 -26.04
CA PRO A 73 -7.11 18.69 -25.58
C PRO A 73 -6.07 19.35 -26.49
N SER A 74 -6.21 20.66 -26.71
CA SER A 74 -5.35 21.39 -27.64
C SER A 74 -4.74 22.67 -27.05
N PRO A 75 -3.89 22.56 -26.02
CA PRO A 75 -3.16 23.71 -25.51
C PRO A 75 -2.04 24.13 -26.48
N THR A 76 -1.61 25.39 -26.32
CA THR A 76 -0.34 25.85 -26.90
C THR A 76 0.74 25.71 -25.83
N LEU A 77 1.70 24.83 -26.06
CA LEU A 77 2.84 24.63 -25.15
C LEU A 77 3.99 25.54 -25.59
N THR A 78 4.72 26.12 -24.64
CA THR A 78 5.83 27.04 -24.91
C THR A 78 7.09 26.64 -24.14
N ASN A 79 8.24 27.18 -24.52
CA ASN A 79 9.55 26.88 -23.96
C ASN A 79 9.95 25.40 -24.07
N LEU A 80 9.62 24.75 -25.19
CA LEU A 80 9.80 23.31 -25.37
C LEU A 80 11.18 22.87 -25.87
N GLN A 81 12.17 23.77 -25.90
CA GLN A 81 13.50 23.42 -26.41
C GLN A 81 14.10 22.28 -25.60
N ASN A 82 14.49 21.22 -26.31
CA ASN A 82 14.95 19.95 -25.75
C ASN A 82 13.91 19.24 -24.88
N ALA A 83 12.60 19.36 -25.14
CA ALA A 83 11.58 18.67 -24.36
C ALA A 83 10.97 17.44 -25.07
N ASP A 84 10.59 16.46 -24.26
CA ASP A 84 9.62 15.42 -24.59
C ASP A 84 8.22 15.83 -24.11
N VAL A 85 7.19 15.51 -24.89
CA VAL A 85 5.79 15.72 -24.53
C VAL A 85 5.09 14.37 -24.47
N PHE A 86 4.51 14.07 -23.32
CA PHE A 86 3.72 12.88 -23.07
C PHE A 86 2.25 13.27 -22.89
N ILE A 87 1.36 12.41 -23.39
CA ILE A 87 -0.07 12.47 -23.12
C ILE A 87 -0.40 11.22 -22.33
N ILE A 88 -0.91 11.41 -21.11
CA ILE A 88 -1.41 10.33 -20.25
C ILE A 88 -2.93 10.36 -20.26
N TYR A 89 -3.54 9.32 -20.83
CA TYR A 89 -4.98 9.08 -20.71
C TYR A 89 -5.24 8.31 -19.42
N THR A 90 -6.19 8.77 -18.62
CA THR A 90 -6.60 8.13 -17.36
C THR A 90 -8.09 7.88 -17.36
N ASN A 91 -8.47 6.60 -17.27
CA ASN A 91 -9.87 6.21 -17.14
C ASN A 91 -10.26 6.11 -15.66
N LEU A 92 -11.22 6.94 -15.24
CA LEU A 92 -11.74 6.95 -13.86
C LEU A 92 -13.03 6.15 -13.69
N ASN A 93 -13.57 5.57 -14.77
CA ASN A 93 -14.75 4.71 -14.68
C ASN A 93 -14.32 3.34 -14.12
N THR A 94 -15.13 2.79 -13.22
CA THR A 94 -14.89 1.52 -12.53
C THR A 94 -15.32 0.28 -13.34
N THR A 95 -16.11 0.46 -14.40
CA THR A 95 -16.76 -0.64 -15.14
C THR A 95 -16.59 -0.55 -16.65
N GLN A 96 -16.43 0.65 -17.21
CA GLN A 96 -16.49 0.87 -18.65
C GLN A 96 -15.12 1.25 -19.25
N SER A 97 -14.75 0.55 -20.32
CA SER A 97 -13.62 0.92 -21.18
C SER A 97 -14.03 2.02 -22.15
N TYR A 98 -13.07 2.87 -22.55
CA TYR A 98 -13.34 3.98 -23.45
C TYR A 98 -12.43 3.99 -24.67
N ALA A 99 -12.96 4.40 -25.81
CA ALA A 99 -12.17 4.63 -27.00
C ALA A 99 -11.16 5.76 -26.77
N ILE A 100 -9.91 5.49 -27.11
CA ILE A 100 -8.86 6.51 -27.15
C ILE A 100 -8.99 7.25 -28.47
N PRO A 101 -8.87 8.58 -28.50
CA PRO A 101 -8.87 9.33 -29.76
C PRO A 101 -7.86 8.74 -30.76
N ASN A 102 -8.37 8.28 -31.90
CA ASN A 102 -7.54 7.81 -33.01
C ASN A 102 -6.74 9.00 -33.56
N GLY A 103 -5.41 8.89 -33.51
CA GLY A 103 -4.51 9.93 -34.03
C GLY A 103 -3.07 9.84 -33.51
N ALA A 104 -2.67 8.71 -32.95
CA ALA A 104 -1.36 8.61 -32.34
C ALA A 104 -0.26 8.57 -33.38
N ALA A 105 0.60 9.60 -33.27
CA ALA A 105 1.97 9.71 -33.74
C ALA A 105 2.28 9.00 -35.07
N THR A 106 2.61 9.79 -36.09
CA THR A 106 3.58 9.33 -37.09
C THR A 106 4.75 8.70 -36.33
N PRO A 107 5.19 7.47 -36.68
CA PRO A 107 6.31 6.87 -36.00
C PRO A 107 7.53 7.76 -36.21
N VAL A 108 7.90 8.54 -35.19
CA VAL A 108 9.24 9.10 -35.13
C VAL A 108 10.12 7.89 -34.86
N GLN A 109 10.69 7.34 -35.93
CA GLN A 109 11.80 6.41 -35.88
C GLN A 109 12.96 7.13 -35.20
N LEU A 110 13.01 7.08 -33.88
CA LEU A 110 14.25 7.31 -33.16
C LEU A 110 15.10 6.08 -33.39
N SER A 111 16.11 6.22 -34.24
CA SER A 111 17.30 5.40 -34.14
C SER A 111 17.94 5.70 -32.78
N LEU A 112 17.52 4.98 -31.75
CA LEU A 112 18.47 4.59 -30.73
C LEU A 112 19.54 3.81 -31.49
N GLN A 113 20.76 4.36 -31.60
CA GLN A 113 21.89 3.54 -32.00
C GLN A 113 21.98 2.41 -30.95
N GLY A 114 21.53 1.24 -31.36
CA GLY A 114 21.16 0.14 -30.48
C GLY A 114 19.79 -0.39 -30.91
N GLY A 115 19.75 -1.18 -31.99
CA GLY A 115 18.54 -1.86 -32.42
C GLY A 115 18.01 -2.72 -31.28
N PHE A 116 16.90 -2.30 -30.68
CA PHE A 116 16.15 -3.13 -29.76
C PHE A 116 15.14 -3.94 -30.56
N SER A 117 15.51 -5.20 -30.78
CA SER A 117 14.57 -6.29 -31.02
C SER A 117 13.52 -6.31 -29.89
N LEU A 118 12.25 -6.51 -30.25
CA LEU A 118 11.15 -6.87 -29.35
C LEU A 118 11.43 -8.26 -28.75
N GLN A 119 12.39 -8.33 -27.87
CA GLN A 119 12.53 -9.35 -26.85
C GLN A 119 12.96 -8.59 -25.62
N GLY A 120 11.97 -8.11 -24.84
CA GLY A 120 12.26 -7.82 -23.45
C GLY A 120 12.90 -9.08 -22.90
N GLN A 121 14.14 -8.99 -22.39
CA GLN A 121 14.64 -10.05 -21.55
C GLN A 121 13.56 -10.28 -20.50
N ALA A 122 13.08 -11.52 -20.39
CA ALA A 122 12.17 -11.91 -19.33
C ALA A 122 12.87 -11.59 -18.01
N VAL A 123 12.51 -10.46 -17.42
CA VAL A 123 12.83 -10.19 -16.03
C VAL A 123 11.79 -11.00 -15.29
N GLU A 124 12.23 -12.02 -14.56
CA GLU A 124 11.34 -12.80 -13.70
C GLU A 124 10.53 -11.81 -12.83
N PRO A 125 9.19 -11.92 -12.81
CA PRO A 125 8.37 -11.03 -12.01
C PRO A 125 8.75 -11.18 -10.53
N ALA A 126 8.61 -10.09 -9.76
CA ALA A 126 8.82 -10.14 -8.32
C ALA A 126 7.98 -11.27 -7.71
N PRO A 127 8.50 -11.97 -6.68
CA PRO A 127 7.70 -12.94 -5.95
C PRO A 127 6.36 -12.32 -5.51
N ILE A 128 5.27 -12.99 -5.86
CA ILE A 128 3.94 -12.69 -5.34
C ILE A 128 3.50 -13.85 -4.47
N ASN A 129 2.67 -13.54 -3.49
CA ASN A 129 2.01 -14.55 -2.69
C ASN A 129 0.81 -15.11 -3.47
N GLN A 130 0.87 -16.38 -3.89
CA GLN A 130 -0.16 -17.00 -4.74
C GLN A 130 -1.30 -17.60 -3.92
N VAL A 131 -1.87 -16.82 -2.99
CA VAL A 131 -2.93 -17.29 -2.08
C VAL A 131 -4.11 -17.86 -2.87
N PRO A 132 -4.61 -19.07 -2.54
CA PRO A 132 -5.76 -19.65 -3.23
C PRO A 132 -7.00 -18.74 -3.22
N ASP A 133 -7.68 -18.63 -4.36
CA ASP A 133 -8.80 -17.70 -4.56
C ASP A 133 -9.89 -17.84 -3.48
N PHE A 134 -10.21 -19.06 -3.03
CA PHE A 134 -11.25 -19.28 -2.01
C PHE A 134 -10.93 -18.66 -0.64
N ILE A 135 -9.65 -18.48 -0.30
CA ILE A 135 -9.23 -17.81 0.95
C ILE A 135 -9.44 -16.31 0.78
N THR A 136 -8.94 -15.78 -0.33
CA THR A 136 -9.08 -14.38 -0.71
C THR A 136 -10.56 -13.98 -0.77
N GLU A 137 -11.38 -14.77 -1.44
CA GLU A 137 -12.83 -14.57 -1.52
C GLU A 137 -13.49 -14.59 -0.14
N PHE A 138 -13.15 -15.54 0.72
CA PHE A 138 -13.72 -15.61 2.07
C PHE A 138 -13.35 -14.37 2.91
N ASN A 139 -12.07 -13.96 2.88
CA ASN A 139 -11.59 -12.81 3.65
C ASN A 139 -12.15 -11.46 3.16
N ASN A 140 -12.56 -11.39 1.89
CA ASN A 140 -13.13 -10.19 1.27
C ASN A 140 -14.66 -10.25 1.14
N SER A 141 -15.28 -11.37 1.51
CA SER A 141 -16.72 -11.52 1.57
C SER A 141 -17.23 -11.25 2.97
N LYS A 142 -18.41 -10.64 3.07
CA LYS A 142 -19.09 -10.43 4.35
C LYS A 142 -19.41 -11.77 4.99
N VAL A 143 -18.77 -12.08 6.12
CA VAL A 143 -19.08 -13.28 6.91
C VAL A 143 -20.44 -13.12 7.60
N THR A 144 -21.24 -14.19 7.63
CA THR A 144 -22.47 -14.22 8.44
C THR A 144 -22.09 -14.41 9.91
N LEU A 145 -22.16 -13.33 10.68
CA LEU A 145 -21.87 -13.33 12.11
C LEU A 145 -23.17 -13.52 12.90
N ILE A 146 -23.14 -14.33 13.96
CA ILE A 146 -24.32 -14.62 14.79
C ILE A 146 -24.23 -13.78 16.07
N PRO A 147 -25.04 -12.70 16.21
CA PRO A 147 -25.10 -11.92 17.43
C PRO A 147 -25.80 -12.75 18.52
N GLY A 148 -25.35 -12.67 19.76
CA GLY A 148 -26.13 -13.24 20.85
C GLY A 148 -25.56 -12.92 22.23
N PRO A 149 -26.41 -12.87 23.28
CA PRO A 149 -25.93 -12.96 24.65
C PRO A 149 -25.28 -14.33 24.84
N SER A 150 -24.14 -14.36 25.52
CA SER A 150 -23.41 -15.56 26.02
C SER A 150 -24.07 -16.91 25.70
N PHE A 151 -23.52 -17.61 24.72
CA PHE A 151 -24.01 -18.93 24.32
C PHE A 151 -23.77 -19.94 25.44
N ASN A 152 -24.85 -20.43 26.05
CA ASN A 152 -24.80 -21.68 26.80
C ASN A 152 -24.50 -22.81 25.80
N GLN A 153 -23.34 -23.44 25.95
CA GLN A 153 -22.93 -24.58 25.14
C GLN A 153 -23.97 -25.70 25.22
N GLN A 154 -24.80 -25.84 24.19
CA GLN A 154 -25.46 -27.10 23.86
C GLN A 154 -25.44 -27.27 22.35
N GLY A 155 -24.56 -28.15 21.87
CA GLY A 155 -24.54 -28.58 20.47
C GLY A 155 -23.18 -29.11 20.01
N GLY A 156 -22.96 -30.42 20.15
CA GLY A 156 -21.90 -31.16 19.46
C GLY A 156 -20.55 -31.21 20.19
N SER A 157 -20.36 -32.25 21.01
CA SER A 157 -19.02 -32.68 21.43
C SER A 157 -18.24 -33.13 20.19
N PHE A 158 -17.22 -32.36 19.79
CA PHE A 158 -16.19 -32.83 18.89
C PHE A 158 -14.91 -33.08 19.70
N ASN A 159 -14.61 -34.38 19.90
CA ASN A 159 -13.34 -34.87 20.42
C ASN A 159 -12.29 -34.86 19.30
N GLY A 160 -11.65 -33.71 19.10
CA GLY A 160 -10.32 -33.56 18.49
C GLY A 160 -9.54 -32.61 19.39
N PRO A 161 -8.20 -32.75 19.54
CA PRO A 161 -7.50 -32.15 20.66
C PRO A 161 -7.60 -30.63 20.60
N ILE A 162 -8.49 -30.07 21.42
CA ILE A 162 -8.29 -28.76 22.02
C ILE A 162 -7.11 -29.00 22.95
N SER A 163 -5.89 -28.77 22.44
CA SER A 163 -4.71 -28.71 23.30
C SER A 163 -5.04 -27.78 24.45
N ASP A 164 -4.95 -28.27 25.68
CA ASP A 164 -5.08 -27.44 26.87
C ASP A 164 -4.15 -26.23 26.70
N PRO A 165 -4.68 -25.00 26.63
CA PRO A 165 -3.87 -23.79 26.45
C PRO A 165 -2.84 -23.60 27.58
N ASN A 166 -2.92 -24.38 28.67
CA ASN A 166 -1.99 -24.31 29.79
C ASN A 166 -0.73 -25.18 29.67
N ALA A 167 -0.54 -25.96 28.60
CA ALA A 167 0.68 -26.76 28.42
C ALA A 167 1.32 -26.59 27.03
N ASN A 168 1.39 -25.36 26.53
CA ASN A 168 2.24 -25.00 25.39
C ASN A 168 3.73 -25.04 25.81
N THR A 169 4.34 -26.23 25.76
CA THR A 169 5.76 -26.48 26.04
C THR A 169 6.54 -26.61 24.74
N VAL A 170 7.47 -25.68 24.51
CA VAL A 170 8.35 -25.67 23.34
C VAL A 170 9.11 -27.00 23.21
N GLY A 171 9.10 -27.57 22.01
CA GLY A 171 9.74 -28.83 21.66
C GLY A 171 8.92 -30.09 22.00
N VAL A 172 7.82 -29.95 22.73
CA VAL A 172 7.02 -31.09 23.22
C VAL A 172 5.59 -31.03 22.69
N THR A 173 4.95 -29.86 22.74
CA THR A 173 3.56 -29.72 22.30
C THR A 173 3.47 -29.87 20.79
N THR A 174 2.60 -30.79 20.37
CA THR A 174 2.29 -31.03 18.95
C THR A 174 0.86 -30.61 18.65
N ARG A 175 0.63 -30.20 17.40
CA ARG A 175 -0.70 -29.83 16.91
C ARG A 175 -0.82 -30.13 15.42
N THR A 176 -1.96 -30.68 15.01
CA THR A 176 -2.34 -30.79 13.60
C THR A 176 -3.23 -29.60 13.23
N TRP A 177 -2.82 -28.88 12.20
CA TRP A 177 -3.54 -27.73 11.68
C TRP A 177 -4.30 -28.12 10.41
N ARG A 178 -5.49 -27.56 10.22
CA ARG A 178 -6.17 -27.55 8.92
C ARG A 178 -5.57 -26.44 8.06
N THR A 179 -5.19 -26.77 6.85
CA THR A 179 -4.50 -25.86 5.92
C THR A 179 -5.25 -25.75 4.59
N SER A 180 -4.84 -24.83 3.74
CA SER A 180 -5.38 -24.64 2.39
C SER A 180 -5.22 -25.89 1.49
N ASP A 181 -4.19 -26.68 1.77
CA ASP A 181 -3.72 -27.83 1.01
C ASP A 181 -3.88 -29.16 1.77
N GLY A 182 -4.59 -29.16 2.90
CA GLY A 182 -4.91 -30.37 3.66
C GLY A 182 -4.71 -30.19 5.17
N THR A 183 -3.72 -30.88 5.72
CA THR A 183 -3.37 -30.78 7.14
C THR A 183 -1.87 -30.79 7.36
N ALA A 184 -1.39 -29.97 8.29
CA ALA A 184 0.02 -29.93 8.69
C ALA A 184 0.19 -30.42 10.13
N ALA A 185 0.97 -31.49 10.32
CA ALA A 185 1.38 -31.96 11.66
C ALA A 185 2.62 -31.19 12.12
N THR A 186 2.50 -30.49 13.25
CA THR A 186 3.52 -29.52 13.70
C THR A 186 3.91 -29.73 15.14
N THR A 187 5.09 -29.23 15.49
CA THR A 187 5.58 -29.09 16.87
C THR A 187 5.81 -27.63 17.19
N LEU A 188 5.45 -27.18 18.40
CA LEU A 188 5.77 -25.83 18.88
C LEU A 188 7.29 -25.70 19.01
N ARG A 189 7.93 -24.85 18.19
CA ARG A 189 9.40 -24.67 18.19
C ARG A 189 9.86 -23.41 18.91
N GLY A 190 8.96 -22.47 19.17
CA GLY A 190 9.30 -21.28 19.93
C GLY A 190 8.06 -20.53 20.42
N SER A 191 8.24 -19.77 21.48
CA SER A 191 7.21 -18.89 22.01
C SER A 191 7.85 -17.66 22.66
N ALA A 192 7.22 -16.51 22.52
CA ALA A 192 7.66 -15.28 23.20
C ALA A 192 6.45 -14.50 23.71
N THR A 193 6.64 -13.80 24.84
CA THR A 193 5.64 -12.85 25.35
C THR A 193 6.00 -11.45 24.87
N MET A 194 5.06 -10.80 24.18
CA MET A 194 5.20 -9.46 23.63
C MET A 194 5.01 -8.40 24.72
N SER A 195 5.37 -7.15 24.43
CA SER A 195 5.31 -6.01 25.37
C SER A 195 3.92 -5.80 25.99
N ASN A 196 2.86 -6.16 25.27
CA ASN A 196 1.47 -6.06 25.71
C ASN A 196 0.95 -7.29 26.48
N GLY A 197 1.81 -8.26 26.78
CA GLY A 197 1.47 -9.49 27.50
C GLY A 197 0.84 -10.61 26.65
N LYS A 198 0.54 -10.37 25.37
CA LYS A 198 0.17 -11.45 24.45
C LYS A 198 1.37 -12.33 24.13
N LYS A 199 1.11 -13.56 23.70
CA LYS A 199 2.13 -14.52 23.28
C LYS A 199 2.07 -14.73 21.77
N VAL A 200 3.25 -14.77 21.15
CA VAL A 200 3.43 -15.31 19.80
C VAL A 200 4.02 -16.72 19.91
N LEU A 201 3.46 -17.66 19.16
CA LEU A 201 3.86 -19.06 19.14
C LEU A 201 4.22 -19.47 17.72
N VAL A 202 5.44 -19.99 17.54
CA VAL A 202 5.94 -20.46 16.24
C VAL A 202 5.90 -21.98 16.22
N TRP A 203 5.04 -22.51 15.35
CA TRP A 203 4.88 -23.94 15.07
C TRP A 203 5.61 -24.26 13.78
N VAL A 204 6.25 -25.42 13.72
CA VAL A 204 6.93 -25.88 12.51
C VAL A 204 6.48 -27.28 12.17
N GLY A 205 6.22 -27.52 10.89
CA GLY A 205 5.98 -28.84 10.30
C GLY A 205 7.06 -29.83 10.73
N ASN A 206 6.66 -31.04 11.09
CA ASN A 206 7.60 -32.01 11.64
C ASN A 206 8.72 -32.41 10.66
N ASN A 207 8.46 -32.29 9.36
CA ASN A 207 9.44 -32.56 8.28
C ASN A 207 10.23 -31.31 7.88
N ASP A 208 9.83 -30.13 8.34
CA ASP A 208 10.33 -28.83 7.90
C ASP A 208 11.24 -28.19 8.95
N TYR A 209 11.79 -28.99 9.86
CA TYR A 209 12.61 -28.52 10.97
C TYR A 209 13.94 -29.27 11.02
N SER A 210 15.04 -28.53 11.16
CA SER A 210 16.37 -29.07 11.39
C SER A 210 17.04 -28.36 12.56
N THR A 211 17.77 -29.11 13.39
CA THR A 211 18.67 -28.52 14.40
C THR A 211 20.01 -28.08 13.79
N ASN A 212 20.27 -28.41 12.53
CA ASN A 212 21.46 -27.97 11.81
C ASN A 212 21.17 -26.64 11.07
N GLU A 213 21.80 -25.57 11.53
CA GLU A 213 21.64 -24.21 10.98
C GLU A 213 22.06 -24.07 9.51
N SER A 214 22.85 -25.02 9.00
CA SER A 214 23.30 -25.06 7.60
C SER A 214 22.34 -25.80 6.67
N THR A 215 21.21 -26.33 7.17
CA THR A 215 20.22 -26.99 6.31
C THR A 215 19.43 -25.93 5.52
N ASN A 216 19.39 -26.08 4.20
CA ASN A 216 18.64 -25.19 3.30
C ASN A 216 17.14 -25.56 3.31
N GLN A 217 16.28 -24.57 3.07
CA GLN A 217 14.82 -24.74 2.88
C GLN A 217 14.09 -25.45 4.03
N VAL A 218 14.51 -25.22 5.27
CA VAL A 218 13.81 -25.70 6.48
C VAL A 218 13.83 -24.62 7.56
N MET A 219 13.04 -24.75 8.60
CA MET A 219 13.20 -23.93 9.79
C MET A 219 14.29 -24.50 10.72
N THR A 220 14.97 -23.61 11.44
CA THR A 220 16.01 -23.93 12.41
C THR A 220 15.80 -23.11 13.69
N PRO A 221 16.45 -23.44 14.82
CA PRO A 221 16.35 -22.63 16.04
C PRO A 221 16.59 -21.14 15.82
N ASN A 222 17.63 -20.76 15.07
CA ASN A 222 17.93 -19.35 14.79
C ASN A 222 16.82 -18.68 13.96
N ARG A 223 16.27 -19.38 12.96
CA ARG A 223 15.18 -18.88 12.11
C ARG A 223 13.90 -18.67 12.92
N VAL A 224 13.55 -19.62 13.79
CA VAL A 224 12.41 -19.50 14.72
C VAL A 224 12.59 -18.31 15.66
N ASN A 225 13.78 -18.16 16.28
CA ASN A 225 14.05 -17.03 17.15
C ASN A 225 14.00 -15.68 16.41
N THR A 226 14.43 -15.65 15.15
CA THR A 226 14.34 -14.45 14.30
C THR A 226 12.88 -14.05 14.06
N VAL A 227 12.00 -15.02 13.77
CA VAL A 227 10.55 -14.76 13.62
C VAL A 227 9.97 -14.20 14.91
N LEU A 228 10.20 -14.85 16.07
CA LEU A 228 9.69 -14.37 17.36
C LEU A 228 10.14 -12.94 17.66
N THR A 229 11.41 -12.66 17.38
CA THR A 229 12.02 -11.35 17.61
C THR A 229 11.38 -10.30 16.71
N LYS A 230 11.43 -10.51 15.39
CA LYS A 230 10.92 -9.54 14.42
C LYS A 230 9.41 -9.39 14.45
N PHE A 231 8.66 -10.43 14.83
CA PHE A 231 7.22 -10.31 14.96
C PHE A 231 6.81 -9.53 16.20
N GLY A 232 7.38 -9.78 17.38
CA GLY A 232 6.77 -9.29 18.62
C GLY A 232 7.67 -8.84 19.77
N THR A 233 8.99 -9.09 19.76
CA THR A 233 9.86 -8.71 20.90
C THR A 233 10.95 -7.70 20.58
N ASP A 234 11.28 -7.49 19.30
CA ASP A 234 12.15 -6.40 18.89
C ASP A 234 11.48 -5.05 19.21
N ALA A 235 12.27 -4.01 19.44
CA ALA A 235 11.71 -2.66 19.60
C ALA A 235 11.12 -2.13 18.27
N ALA A 236 11.48 -2.77 17.15
CA ALA A 236 11.06 -2.52 15.78
C ALA A 236 10.17 -3.65 15.23
N ASN A 237 9.23 -4.16 16.02
CA ASN A 237 8.53 -5.40 15.68
C ASN A 237 7.31 -5.19 14.77
N ILE A 238 7.01 -6.21 13.94
CA ILE A 238 5.88 -6.22 12.99
C ILE A 238 4.56 -5.97 13.71
N TYR A 239 4.35 -6.59 14.87
CA TYR A 239 3.10 -6.51 15.61
C TYR A 239 2.74 -5.07 15.98
N ASP A 240 3.61 -4.37 16.69
CA ASP A 240 3.37 -3.00 17.16
C ASP A 240 3.29 -2.02 15.98
N MET A 241 4.17 -2.16 14.99
CA MET A 241 4.22 -1.26 13.84
C MET A 241 2.97 -1.41 12.95
N THR A 242 2.54 -2.63 12.65
CA THR A 242 1.36 -2.87 11.82
C THR A 242 0.09 -2.44 12.56
N LYS A 243 -0.01 -2.69 13.86
CA LYS A 243 -1.13 -2.18 14.66
C LYS A 243 -1.20 -0.65 14.69
N LYS A 244 -0.05 0.01 14.79
CA LYS A 244 0.04 1.47 14.71
C LYS A 244 -0.53 1.99 13.39
N LEU A 245 -0.27 1.28 12.29
CA LEU A 245 -0.71 1.65 10.94
C LEU A 245 -2.19 1.40 10.68
N TYR A 246 -2.76 0.30 11.19
CA TYR A 246 -4.07 -0.18 10.73
C TYR A 246 -5.14 -0.29 11.82
N GLY A 247 -4.78 -0.53 13.08
CA GLY A 247 -5.74 -0.78 14.16
C GLY A 247 -5.41 -2.00 15.01
N GLU A 248 -6.39 -2.50 15.74
CA GLU A 248 -6.23 -3.69 16.57
C GLU A 248 -6.43 -4.96 15.73
N GLU A 249 -5.70 -6.02 16.04
CA GLU A 249 -5.81 -7.30 15.33
C GLU A 249 -6.98 -8.15 15.78
N TRP A 250 -7.36 -8.01 17.05
CA TRP A 250 -8.45 -8.73 17.68
C TRP A 250 -8.78 -8.12 19.04
N GLY A 251 -10.04 -8.17 19.43
CA GLY A 251 -10.49 -7.60 20.70
C GLY A 251 -11.99 -7.76 20.95
N ALA A 252 -12.56 -6.80 21.67
CA ALA A 252 -13.95 -6.83 22.10
C ALA A 252 -14.93 -6.95 20.93
N HIS A 253 -15.79 -7.97 20.99
CA HIS A 253 -16.91 -8.17 20.08
C HIS A 253 -18.05 -8.93 20.79
N ASN A 254 -19.23 -8.93 20.18
CA ASN A 254 -20.45 -9.52 20.75
C ASN A 254 -20.91 -10.82 20.04
N TYR A 255 -20.03 -11.43 19.27
CA TYR A 255 -20.31 -12.68 18.55
C TYR A 255 -19.87 -13.89 19.34
N ASN A 256 -20.78 -14.87 19.46
CA ASN A 256 -20.56 -16.09 20.24
C ASN A 256 -19.85 -17.20 19.46
N ASN A 257 -19.84 -17.09 18.13
CA ASN A 257 -19.22 -18.06 17.22
C ASN A 257 -17.79 -17.65 16.82
N LEU A 258 -17.18 -16.69 17.51
CA LEU A 258 -15.81 -16.24 17.27
C LEU A 258 -14.90 -16.50 18.47
N ILE A 259 -13.59 -16.55 18.24
CA ILE A 259 -12.57 -16.64 19.30
C ILE A 259 -12.80 -15.56 20.37
N SER A 260 -12.66 -15.93 21.64
CA SER A 260 -12.82 -15.00 22.77
C SER A 260 -12.04 -13.69 22.57
N PRO A 261 -12.62 -12.52 22.90
CA PRO A 261 -11.90 -11.24 22.97
C PRO A 261 -10.66 -11.27 23.86
N THR A 262 -10.62 -12.17 24.83
CA THR A 262 -9.51 -12.32 25.79
C THR A 262 -8.43 -13.29 25.31
N GLN A 263 -8.52 -13.83 24.09
CA GLN A 263 -7.47 -14.64 23.51
C GLN A 263 -6.17 -13.84 23.45
N ASN A 264 -5.11 -14.43 23.99
CA ASN A 264 -3.80 -13.81 24.12
C ASN A 264 -2.72 -14.51 23.30
N GLU A 265 -3.06 -15.54 22.52
CA GLU A 265 -2.13 -16.27 21.67
C GLU A 265 -2.33 -15.92 20.18
N ILE A 266 -1.21 -15.64 19.51
CA ILE A 266 -1.09 -15.54 18.05
C ILE A 266 -0.17 -16.66 17.58
N HIS A 267 -0.64 -17.47 16.63
CA HIS A 267 0.08 -18.62 16.12
C HIS A 267 0.65 -18.31 14.73
N ILE A 268 1.92 -18.66 14.51
CA ILE A 268 2.55 -18.61 13.19
C ILE A 268 2.99 -20.04 12.88
N VAL A 269 2.42 -20.62 11.83
CA VAL A 269 2.65 -22.01 11.45
C VAL A 269 3.51 -22.04 10.19
N TYR A 270 4.73 -22.53 10.32
CA TYR A 270 5.62 -22.77 9.18
C TYR A 270 5.52 -24.23 8.74
N TYR A 271 5.23 -24.46 7.47
CA TYR A 271 5.34 -25.77 6.82
C TYR A 271 5.61 -25.55 5.31
N ASP A 272 6.06 -26.56 4.59
CA ASP A 272 6.21 -26.49 3.12
C ASP A 272 4.82 -26.47 2.47
N ILE A 273 4.35 -25.29 2.06
CA ILE A 273 2.99 -25.11 1.55
C ILE A 273 2.89 -25.76 0.16
N ASN A 274 1.89 -26.60 -0.07
CA ASN A 274 1.74 -27.42 -1.28
C ASN A 274 2.86 -28.45 -1.52
N ASN A 275 3.86 -28.55 -0.64
CA ASN A 275 5.03 -29.41 -0.78
C ASN A 275 5.77 -29.14 -2.12
N ASP A 276 5.96 -27.86 -2.44
CA ASP A 276 6.62 -27.40 -3.66
C ASP A 276 8.03 -26.80 -3.41
N GLY A 277 8.47 -26.78 -2.15
CA GLY A 277 9.75 -26.22 -1.76
C GLY A 277 9.67 -24.70 -1.64
N ALA A 278 10.76 -23.99 -1.94
CA ALA A 278 10.73 -22.53 -1.86
C ALA A 278 9.88 -21.92 -2.98
N TRP A 279 9.25 -20.78 -2.67
CA TRP A 279 8.39 -19.94 -3.50
C TRP A 279 6.94 -20.46 -3.61
N GLY A 280 6.17 -19.99 -4.60
CA GLY A 280 4.74 -20.35 -4.70
C GLY A 280 3.85 -19.58 -3.72
N VAL A 281 3.16 -20.30 -2.84
CA VAL A 281 2.34 -19.69 -1.78
C VAL A 281 3.26 -19.32 -0.62
N LEU A 282 3.49 -18.03 -0.41
CA LEU A 282 4.42 -17.55 0.60
C LEU A 282 3.80 -17.57 2.00
N GLY A 283 2.51 -17.29 2.09
CA GLY A 283 1.77 -17.39 3.34
C GLY A 283 0.30 -17.07 3.14
N TYR A 284 -0.52 -17.22 4.18
CA TYR A 284 -1.89 -16.75 4.15
C TYR A 284 -2.46 -16.59 5.57
N PHE A 285 -3.28 -15.57 5.74
CA PHE A 285 -4.29 -15.48 6.77
C PHE A 285 -5.62 -16.00 6.21
N TRP A 286 -6.33 -16.84 6.97
CA TRP A 286 -7.68 -17.26 6.61
C TRP A 286 -8.63 -17.04 7.79
N ALA A 287 -9.56 -16.09 7.64
CA ALA A 287 -10.46 -15.65 8.69
C ALA A 287 -11.36 -16.76 9.26
N VAL A 288 -11.55 -17.85 8.51
CA VAL A 288 -12.29 -19.04 8.97
C VAL A 288 -11.70 -19.61 10.27
N ASN A 289 -10.40 -19.43 10.48
CA ASN A 289 -9.71 -19.92 11.68
C ASN A 289 -10.18 -19.21 12.95
N ASN A 290 -10.77 -18.02 12.80
CA ASN A 290 -11.28 -17.20 13.89
C ASN A 290 -12.72 -17.55 14.26
N ILE A 291 -13.37 -18.44 13.51
CA ILE A 291 -14.74 -18.91 13.74
C ILE A 291 -14.71 -20.23 14.50
N LEU A 292 -15.37 -20.24 15.66
CA LEU A 292 -15.45 -21.42 16.52
C LEU A 292 -16.23 -22.56 15.82
N ASN A 293 -15.65 -23.75 15.86
CA ASN A 293 -16.25 -25.00 15.36
C ASN A 293 -16.58 -25.00 13.85
N HIS A 294 -15.95 -24.11 13.08
CA HIS A 294 -16.04 -24.17 11.63
C HIS A 294 -15.31 -25.42 11.09
N SER A 295 -15.89 -26.14 10.12
CA SER A 295 -15.32 -27.40 9.60
C SER A 295 -13.89 -27.26 9.07
N ASN A 296 -13.61 -26.12 8.45
CA ASN A 296 -12.31 -25.76 7.89
C ASN A 296 -11.46 -24.88 8.83
N GLY A 297 -11.96 -24.55 10.03
CA GLY A 297 -11.30 -23.63 10.96
C GLY A 297 -10.39 -24.33 11.97
N ASN A 298 -9.50 -23.54 12.57
CA ASN A 298 -8.59 -23.99 13.61
C ASN A 298 -8.90 -23.43 15.02
N ASN A 299 -9.95 -22.62 15.19
CA ASN A 299 -10.27 -21.94 16.46
C ASN A 299 -9.05 -21.17 17.05
N ALA A 300 -8.26 -20.52 16.20
CA ALA A 300 -7.03 -19.83 16.58
C ALA A 300 -6.79 -18.59 15.70
N LEU A 301 -6.18 -17.56 16.29
CA LEU A 301 -5.59 -16.44 15.53
C LEU A 301 -4.28 -16.96 14.92
N VAL A 302 -4.31 -17.34 13.65
CA VAL A 302 -3.20 -18.07 13.02
C VAL A 302 -2.86 -17.56 11.62
N PHE A 303 -1.56 -17.54 11.33
CA PHE A 303 -1.00 -17.38 9.99
C PHE A 303 -0.32 -18.68 9.57
N PHE A 304 -0.40 -18.99 8.29
CA PHE A 304 0.34 -20.07 7.67
C PHE A 304 1.40 -19.47 6.78
N MET A 305 2.64 -19.90 6.92
CA MET A 305 3.79 -19.31 6.23
C MET A 305 4.64 -20.43 5.63
N ASP A 306 5.22 -20.19 4.47
CA ASP A 306 6.05 -21.20 3.83
C ASP A 306 7.42 -21.36 4.52
N SER A 307 7.70 -22.59 4.93
CA SER A 307 8.94 -22.93 5.65
C SER A 307 10.16 -22.98 4.75
N ALA A 308 9.98 -23.42 3.50
CA ALA A 308 11.08 -23.63 2.57
C ALA A 308 11.64 -22.29 2.06
N THR A 309 10.78 -21.32 1.77
CA THR A 309 11.15 -19.95 1.41
C THR A 309 11.80 -19.23 2.60
N MET A 310 11.24 -19.38 3.81
CA MET A 310 11.85 -18.77 5.00
C MET A 310 13.21 -19.40 5.33
N GLY A 311 13.36 -20.70 5.04
CA GLY A 311 14.59 -21.45 5.19
C GLY A 311 15.58 -21.31 4.03
N ALA A 312 15.24 -20.61 2.96
CA ALA A 312 16.05 -20.53 1.76
C ALA A 312 17.38 -19.81 2.03
N MET A 313 18.47 -20.45 1.60
CA MET A 313 19.84 -19.97 1.75
C MET A 313 20.41 -19.61 0.39
N GLU A 314 21.25 -18.57 0.35
CA GLU A 314 22.00 -18.17 -0.83
C GLU A 314 23.50 -18.20 -0.50
N GLY A 315 24.31 -18.84 -1.36
CA GLY A 315 25.74 -19.02 -1.10
C GLY A 315 26.05 -19.81 0.19
N GLY A 316 25.11 -20.65 0.65
CA GLY A 316 25.24 -21.39 1.91
C GLY A 316 25.09 -20.52 3.16
N GLN A 317 24.56 -19.31 3.04
CA GLN A 317 24.28 -18.40 4.15
C GLN A 317 22.78 -18.13 4.27
N TRP A 318 22.33 -17.79 5.48
CA TRP A 318 20.96 -17.39 5.76
C TRP A 318 20.95 -16.03 6.48
N ASN A 319 20.15 -15.08 5.99
CA ASN A 319 19.88 -13.81 6.66
C ASN A 319 18.66 -13.12 6.02
N LEU A 320 18.10 -12.11 6.69
CA LEU A 320 16.91 -11.38 6.22
C LEU A 320 17.16 -10.43 5.05
N THR A 321 18.41 -10.17 4.66
CA THR A 321 18.72 -9.39 3.47
C THR A 321 18.68 -10.22 2.18
N LEU A 322 18.57 -11.55 2.32
CA LEU A 322 18.32 -12.45 1.18
C LEU A 322 16.87 -12.36 0.73
N GLN A 323 16.61 -12.70 -0.54
CA GLN A 323 15.28 -12.54 -1.13
C GLN A 323 14.24 -13.42 -0.42
N GLY A 324 14.52 -14.72 -0.22
CA GLY A 324 13.56 -15.65 0.37
C GLY A 324 13.15 -15.26 1.81
N PRO A 325 14.08 -15.29 2.78
CA PRO A 325 13.79 -14.91 4.16
C PRO A 325 13.29 -13.46 4.31
N GLY A 326 13.83 -12.53 3.52
CA GLY A 326 13.41 -11.13 3.55
C GLY A 326 11.96 -10.94 3.11
N VAL A 327 11.58 -11.50 1.96
CA VAL A 327 10.20 -11.48 1.44
C VAL A 327 9.24 -12.19 2.39
N MET A 328 9.66 -13.31 2.99
CA MET A 328 8.82 -14.03 3.95
C MET A 328 8.48 -13.21 5.19
N MET A 329 9.44 -12.44 5.70
CA MET A 329 9.19 -11.57 6.85
C MET A 329 8.31 -10.36 6.50
N THR A 330 8.43 -9.80 5.29
CA THR A 330 7.47 -8.77 4.84
C THR A 330 6.09 -9.35 4.55
N THR A 331 6.01 -10.58 4.04
CA THR A 331 4.76 -11.31 3.84
C THR A 331 4.07 -11.60 5.18
N LEU A 332 4.82 -11.89 6.25
CA LEU A 332 4.21 -12.01 7.57
C LEU A 332 3.52 -10.70 8.04
N ALA A 333 4.08 -9.54 7.70
CA ALA A 333 3.42 -8.25 7.96
C ALA A 333 2.18 -8.06 7.07
N HIS A 334 2.24 -8.51 5.82
CA HIS A 334 1.11 -8.56 4.88
C HIS A 334 -0.05 -9.40 5.46
N GLU A 335 0.22 -10.63 5.88
CA GLU A 335 -0.82 -11.51 6.43
C GLU A 335 -1.38 -10.98 7.76
N PHE A 336 -0.53 -10.34 8.57
CA PHE A 336 -0.99 -9.69 9.80
C PHE A 336 -1.92 -8.49 9.52
N GLN A 337 -1.66 -7.74 8.44
CA GLN A 337 -2.56 -6.70 7.98
C GLN A 337 -3.95 -7.27 7.69
N HIS A 338 -4.05 -8.41 7.00
CA HIS A 338 -5.35 -9.02 6.70
C HIS A 338 -6.14 -9.40 7.96
N MET A 339 -5.48 -9.86 9.01
CA MET A 339 -6.13 -10.13 10.30
C MET A 339 -6.74 -8.86 10.91
N ILE A 340 -5.95 -7.77 10.96
CA ILE A 340 -6.44 -6.46 11.42
C ILE A 340 -7.59 -5.99 10.54
N HIS A 341 -7.46 -6.13 9.21
CA HIS A 341 -8.49 -5.75 8.26
C HIS A 341 -9.80 -6.50 8.52
N PHE A 342 -9.74 -7.81 8.69
CA PHE A 342 -10.90 -8.64 8.99
C PHE A 342 -11.58 -8.21 10.30
N TYR A 343 -10.81 -7.98 11.36
CA TYR A 343 -11.35 -7.54 12.64
C TYR A 343 -12.00 -6.14 12.54
N GLU A 344 -11.27 -5.15 12.03
CA GLU A 344 -11.75 -3.77 11.94
C GLU A 344 -12.94 -3.63 10.98
N LYS A 345 -12.92 -4.24 9.78
CA LYS A 345 -14.04 -4.13 8.83
C LYS A 345 -15.18 -5.09 9.12
N GLN A 346 -14.89 -6.38 9.21
CA GLN A 346 -15.96 -7.38 9.25
C GLN A 346 -16.54 -7.51 10.64
N ILE A 347 -15.70 -7.60 11.66
CA ILE A 347 -16.17 -7.82 13.03
C ILE A 347 -16.74 -6.53 13.63
N LEU A 348 -15.99 -5.44 13.60
CA LEU A 348 -16.42 -4.19 14.24
C LEU A 348 -17.43 -3.37 13.41
N LYS A 349 -17.36 -3.45 12.07
CA LYS A 349 -18.17 -2.60 11.17
C LYS A 349 -19.16 -3.36 10.30
N ASN A 350 -19.14 -4.70 10.31
CA ASN A 350 -20.05 -5.54 9.54
C ASN A 350 -20.05 -5.21 8.03
N THR A 351 -18.88 -4.87 7.51
CA THR A 351 -18.61 -4.60 6.08
C THR A 351 -17.37 -5.37 5.62
N ALA A 352 -17.14 -5.46 4.32
CA ALA A 352 -15.93 -6.05 3.75
C ALA A 352 -15.33 -5.11 2.69
N SER A 353 -14.04 -5.24 2.43
CA SER A 353 -13.38 -4.50 1.36
C SER A 353 -13.29 -5.37 0.10
N PRO A 354 -13.36 -4.78 -1.11
CA PRO A 354 -13.02 -5.50 -2.32
C PRO A 354 -11.55 -5.91 -2.27
N THR A 355 -11.21 -7.02 -2.92
CA THR A 355 -9.87 -7.63 -2.86
C THR A 355 -8.76 -6.62 -3.12
N TRP A 356 -8.84 -5.84 -4.20
CA TRP A 356 -7.81 -4.85 -4.55
C TRP A 356 -7.53 -3.84 -3.42
N LEU A 357 -8.55 -3.46 -2.63
CA LEU A 357 -8.40 -2.48 -1.57
C LEU A 357 -7.79 -3.11 -0.31
N ASN A 358 -8.13 -4.37 -0.03
CA ASN A 358 -7.51 -5.13 1.04
C ASN A 358 -6.02 -5.36 0.73
N GLU A 359 -5.71 -5.84 -0.47
CA GLU A 359 -4.36 -6.08 -0.95
C GLU A 359 -3.53 -4.80 -1.09
N LEU A 360 -4.14 -3.66 -1.43
CA LEU A 360 -3.47 -2.36 -1.39
C LEU A 360 -2.97 -2.03 0.02
N ALA A 361 -3.77 -2.29 1.05
CA ALA A 361 -3.37 -2.07 2.43
C ALA A 361 -2.28 -3.05 2.88
N SER A 362 -2.39 -4.33 2.51
CA SER A 362 -1.40 -5.37 2.82
C SER A 362 -0.05 -5.12 2.16
N THR A 363 -0.03 -4.86 0.86
CA THR A 363 1.20 -4.58 0.11
C THR A 363 1.85 -3.26 0.51
N ALA A 364 1.07 -2.26 0.96
CA ALA A 364 1.63 -1.07 1.58
C ALA A 364 2.38 -1.40 2.89
N SER A 365 1.95 -2.41 3.66
CA SER A 365 2.67 -2.85 4.86
C SER A 365 4.07 -3.36 4.53
N GLU A 366 4.20 -4.10 3.41
CA GLU A 366 5.50 -4.58 2.93
C GLU A 366 6.44 -3.42 2.61
N ASP A 367 5.95 -2.38 1.92
CA ASP A 367 6.72 -1.16 1.61
C ASP A 367 7.17 -0.42 2.87
N ILE A 368 6.20 -0.11 3.72
CA ILE A 368 6.39 0.77 4.88
C ILE A 368 7.35 0.13 5.90
N LEU A 369 7.28 -1.20 6.04
CA LEU A 369 8.01 -1.92 7.09
C LEU A 369 9.26 -2.64 6.62
N ALA A 370 9.50 -2.81 5.31
CA ALA A 370 10.61 -3.58 4.76
C ALA A 370 11.95 -3.28 5.45
N ASN A 371 12.38 -2.01 5.44
CA ASN A 371 13.69 -1.63 5.99
C ASN A 371 13.81 -1.90 7.50
N TYR A 372 12.72 -1.79 8.27
CA TYR A 372 12.72 -2.09 9.71
C TYR A 372 12.81 -3.59 10.01
N ILE A 373 12.21 -4.39 9.14
CA ILE A 373 12.13 -5.84 9.28
C ILE A 373 13.44 -6.49 8.81
N THR A 374 13.92 -6.13 7.62
CA THR A 374 15.04 -6.82 6.95
C THR A 374 16.38 -6.08 7.10
N GLY A 375 16.36 -4.80 7.47
CA GLY A 375 17.56 -3.95 7.49
C GLY A 375 17.99 -3.45 6.11
N SER A 376 17.16 -3.67 5.09
CA SER A 376 17.40 -3.22 3.72
C SER A 376 16.10 -3.05 2.95
N ASN A 377 16.16 -2.44 1.77
CA ASN A 377 15.02 -2.37 0.86
C ASN A 377 14.94 -3.66 0.02
N THR A 378 14.86 -4.83 0.65
CA THR A 378 14.73 -6.14 -0.02
C THR A 378 13.28 -6.55 -0.28
N GLY A 379 12.31 -5.70 0.07
CA GLY A 379 10.90 -5.94 -0.20
C GLY A 379 10.58 -5.95 -1.70
N PRO A 380 9.40 -6.46 -2.10
CA PRO A 380 9.02 -6.69 -3.51
C PRO A 380 8.91 -5.42 -4.36
N LEU A 381 9.05 -4.26 -3.74
CA LEU A 381 9.16 -2.96 -4.40
C LEU A 381 10.51 -2.70 -5.07
N PHE A 382 11.59 -3.29 -4.58
CA PHE A 382 12.94 -2.90 -4.94
C PHE A 382 13.72 -4.12 -5.46
N GLY A 383 14.33 -4.00 -6.65
CA GLY A 383 15.12 -5.06 -7.28
C GLY A 383 14.78 -5.33 -8.75
N ASN A 384 15.53 -6.24 -9.39
CA ASN A 384 15.16 -6.79 -10.70
C ASN A 384 13.87 -7.60 -10.51
N GLY A 385 12.82 -7.28 -11.28
CA GLY A 385 11.48 -7.88 -11.13
C GLY A 385 10.52 -7.08 -10.26
N SER A 386 10.95 -5.96 -9.65
CA SER A 386 10.13 -5.06 -8.82
C SER A 386 8.67 -4.89 -9.30
N ARG A 387 7.72 -4.96 -8.36
CA ARG A 387 6.30 -4.66 -8.60
C ARG A 387 6.06 -3.26 -9.18
N LEU A 388 6.90 -2.29 -8.79
CA LEU A 388 6.83 -0.93 -9.32
C LEU A 388 7.28 -0.88 -10.79
N ALA A 389 8.29 -1.67 -11.17
CA ALA A 389 8.74 -1.81 -12.54
C ALA A 389 7.71 -2.56 -13.41
N GLN A 390 7.06 -3.58 -12.86
CA GLN A 390 5.98 -4.32 -13.52
C GLN A 390 4.78 -3.41 -13.80
N PHE A 391 4.31 -2.65 -12.80
CA PHE A 391 3.24 -1.66 -13.01
C PHE A 391 3.58 -0.70 -14.14
N ALA A 392 4.82 -0.20 -14.18
CA ALA A 392 5.24 0.72 -15.23
C ALA A 392 5.22 0.07 -16.63
N ALA A 393 5.38 -1.25 -16.73
CA ALA A 393 5.27 -2.01 -17.98
C ALA A 393 3.81 -2.29 -18.38
N THR A 394 2.88 -2.36 -17.42
CA THR A 394 1.47 -2.70 -17.64
C THR A 394 0.47 -1.65 -17.12
N PRO A 395 0.69 -0.33 -17.32
CA PRO A 395 -0.17 0.71 -16.72
C PRO A 395 -1.63 0.69 -17.23
N ILE A 396 -1.87 -0.05 -18.31
CA ILE A 396 -3.19 -0.25 -18.92
C ILE A 396 -4.10 -1.19 -18.14
N CYS A 397 -3.56 -1.99 -17.22
CA CYS A 397 -4.37 -2.91 -16.42
C CYS A 397 -5.27 -2.17 -15.43
N ASN A 398 -6.44 -2.74 -15.18
CA ASN A 398 -7.47 -2.16 -14.32
C ASN A 398 -7.10 -2.38 -12.85
N LEU A 399 -6.86 -1.30 -12.10
CA LEU A 399 -6.49 -1.36 -10.67
C LEU A 399 -7.52 -2.12 -9.83
N THR A 400 -8.80 -2.02 -10.17
CA THR A 400 -9.92 -2.53 -9.35
C THR A 400 -10.41 -3.91 -9.79
N ALA A 401 -10.02 -4.37 -10.98
CA ALA A 401 -10.32 -5.72 -11.45
C ALA A 401 -9.24 -6.66 -10.95
N TRP A 402 -9.59 -7.52 -10.00
CA TRP A 402 -8.67 -8.50 -9.44
C TRP A 402 -8.63 -9.75 -10.33
N ALA A 403 -7.47 -10.04 -10.91
CA ALA A 403 -7.29 -11.26 -11.69
C ALA A 403 -7.35 -12.51 -10.78
N SER A 404 -7.82 -13.64 -11.31
CA SER A 404 -7.74 -14.90 -10.56
C SER A 404 -6.31 -15.43 -10.54
N SER A 405 -5.96 -16.25 -9.53
CA SER A 405 -4.67 -16.94 -9.50
C SER A 405 -4.46 -17.91 -10.69
N GLN A 406 -5.55 -18.27 -11.39
CA GLN A 406 -5.54 -19.13 -12.58
C GLN A 406 -5.36 -18.37 -13.90
N ASP A 407 -5.51 -17.03 -13.90
CA ASP A 407 -5.43 -16.19 -15.10
C ASP A 407 -3.98 -15.82 -15.44
N GLN A 408 -3.17 -16.81 -15.87
CA GLN A 408 -1.78 -16.57 -16.27
C GLN A 408 -1.60 -16.15 -17.74
N ASN A 409 -2.65 -16.25 -18.57
CA ASN A 409 -2.57 -16.09 -20.04
C ASN A 409 -3.21 -14.79 -20.59
N VAL A 410 -3.51 -13.80 -19.73
CA VAL A 410 -4.08 -12.50 -20.13
C VAL A 410 -3.06 -11.38 -20.01
N ASP A 411 -3.21 -10.33 -20.83
CA ASP A 411 -2.38 -9.10 -20.82
C ASP A 411 -2.32 -8.40 -19.45
N CYS A 412 -3.22 -8.76 -18.52
CA CYS A 412 -3.31 -8.29 -17.15
C CYS A 412 -3.60 -9.48 -16.23
N ASN A 413 -2.57 -10.03 -15.59
CA ASN A 413 -2.68 -11.20 -14.73
C ASN A 413 -2.61 -10.83 -13.22
N ILE A 414 -2.55 -11.84 -12.36
CA ILE A 414 -2.47 -11.64 -10.90
C ILE A 414 -1.20 -10.87 -10.48
N PHE A 415 -0.07 -11.07 -11.18
CA PHE A 415 1.15 -10.31 -10.91
C PHE A 415 0.95 -8.82 -11.23
N ASP A 416 0.21 -8.49 -12.29
CA ASP A 416 -0.14 -7.10 -12.61
C ASP A 416 -1.09 -6.50 -11.57
N SER A 417 -2.05 -7.29 -11.06
CA SER A 417 -2.94 -6.85 -9.97
C SER A 417 -2.14 -6.45 -8.73
N TYR A 418 -1.21 -7.31 -8.29
CA TYR A 418 -0.29 -7.02 -7.18
C TYR A 418 0.62 -5.81 -7.48
N ALA A 419 1.15 -5.71 -8.71
CA ALA A 419 1.99 -4.61 -9.12
C ALA A 419 1.27 -3.26 -9.03
N HIS A 420 0.01 -3.20 -9.47
CA HIS A 420 -0.82 -2.00 -9.46
C HIS A 420 -1.19 -1.56 -8.05
N VAL A 421 -1.70 -2.46 -7.20
CA VAL A 421 -2.06 -2.11 -5.82
C VAL A 421 -0.85 -1.74 -4.98
N THR A 422 0.28 -2.43 -5.19
CA THR A 422 1.56 -2.10 -4.53
C THR A 422 2.02 -0.70 -4.95
N SER A 423 2.09 -0.43 -6.26
CA SER A 423 2.52 0.87 -6.80
C SER A 423 1.62 2.02 -6.31
N PHE A 424 0.30 1.84 -6.35
CA PHE A 424 -0.62 2.87 -5.88
C PHE A 424 -0.57 3.04 -4.35
N GLY A 425 -0.49 1.96 -3.58
CA GLY A 425 -0.29 2.01 -2.13
C GLY A 425 1.00 2.75 -1.72
N THR A 426 2.10 2.51 -2.43
CA THR A 426 3.39 3.20 -2.28
C THR A 426 3.27 4.69 -2.58
N PHE A 427 2.55 5.07 -3.64
CA PHE A 427 2.25 6.46 -3.97
C PHE A 427 1.42 7.12 -2.85
N LEU A 428 0.35 6.46 -2.40
CA LEU A 428 -0.54 6.98 -1.36
C LEU A 428 0.19 7.17 -0.02
N SER A 429 1.05 6.23 0.36
CA SER A 429 1.86 6.29 1.58
C SER A 429 2.76 7.53 1.63
N ARG A 430 3.34 7.90 0.48
CA ARG A 430 4.26 9.04 0.37
C ARG A 430 3.50 10.36 0.34
N HIS A 431 2.34 10.44 -0.31
CA HIS A 431 1.61 11.70 -0.47
C HIS A 431 0.52 11.97 0.58
N TYR A 432 -0.26 10.97 0.97
CA TYR A 432 -1.52 11.20 1.69
C TYR A 432 -1.55 10.74 3.14
N SER A 433 -0.47 10.17 3.68
CA SER A 433 -0.48 9.76 5.09
C SER A 433 -0.45 10.91 6.11
N GLY A 434 -0.29 12.17 5.68
CA GLY A 434 -0.18 13.33 6.58
C GLY A 434 0.99 13.25 7.58
N ASN A 435 0.99 14.10 8.59
CA ASN A 435 2.04 14.16 9.62
C ASN A 435 1.96 13.04 10.66
N ASN A 436 0.78 12.41 10.80
CA ASN A 436 0.54 11.36 11.80
C ASN A 436 0.43 9.95 11.18
N PHE A 437 0.65 9.81 9.87
CA PHE A 437 0.50 8.56 9.12
C PHE A 437 -0.84 7.81 9.30
N ASN A 438 -1.94 8.52 9.60
CA ASN A 438 -3.23 7.90 9.95
C ASN A 438 -4.06 7.41 8.75
N PHE A 439 -3.63 7.69 7.52
CA PHE A 439 -4.40 7.37 6.31
C PHE A 439 -4.86 5.90 6.25
N PHE A 440 -3.96 4.95 6.47
CA PHE A 440 -4.29 3.53 6.41
C PHE A 440 -5.20 3.07 7.55
N LYS A 441 -5.04 3.67 8.74
CA LYS A 441 -5.92 3.43 9.87
C LYS A 441 -7.34 3.91 9.57
N GLU A 442 -7.49 5.11 9.01
CA GLU A 442 -8.79 5.62 8.55
C GLU A 442 -9.39 4.75 7.46
N LEU A 443 -8.57 4.27 6.52
CA LEU A 443 -9.01 3.37 5.45
C LEU A 443 -9.59 2.07 6.01
N VAL A 444 -8.84 1.39 6.90
CA VAL A 444 -9.21 0.08 7.46
C VAL A 444 -10.36 0.19 8.48
N ALA A 445 -10.41 1.25 9.28
CA ALA A 445 -11.49 1.44 10.27
C ALA A 445 -12.80 1.98 9.68
N SER A 446 -12.81 2.43 8.41
CA SER A 446 -14.01 2.98 7.76
C SER A 446 -15.02 1.90 7.38
N THR A 447 -16.30 2.26 7.20
CA THR A 447 -17.30 1.35 6.59
C THR A 447 -17.21 1.29 5.07
N ALA A 448 -16.34 2.08 4.46
CA ALA A 448 -16.31 2.26 3.02
C ALA A 448 -15.46 1.18 2.33
N ASP A 449 -15.92 0.74 1.16
CA ASP A 449 -15.51 -0.48 0.45
C ASP A 449 -15.26 -0.21 -1.05
N SER A 450 -14.95 1.04 -1.39
CA SER A 450 -14.89 1.48 -2.78
C SER A 450 -13.84 2.58 -2.97
N THR A 451 -13.66 3.02 -4.21
CA THR A 451 -12.83 4.18 -4.56
C THR A 451 -13.26 5.44 -3.81
N THR A 452 -14.57 5.64 -3.60
CA THR A 452 -15.12 6.70 -2.74
C THR A 452 -14.58 6.61 -1.32
N GLY A 453 -14.57 5.41 -0.74
CA GLY A 453 -14.06 5.17 0.61
C GLY A 453 -12.59 5.49 0.77
N LEU A 454 -11.78 5.07 -0.21
CA LEU A 454 -10.38 5.42 -0.27
C LEU A 454 -10.17 6.94 -0.33
N GLY A 455 -10.93 7.63 -1.17
CA GLY A 455 -10.88 9.08 -1.27
C GLY A 455 -11.32 9.81 0.01
N GLN A 456 -12.33 9.28 0.71
CA GLN A 456 -12.70 9.80 2.02
C GLN A 456 -11.58 9.61 3.06
N ALA A 457 -10.84 8.51 3.01
CA ALA A 457 -9.65 8.31 3.86
C ALA A 457 -8.53 9.31 3.51
N ILE A 458 -8.32 9.61 2.23
CA ILE A 458 -7.40 10.67 1.78
C ILE A 458 -7.80 12.02 2.39
N GLU A 459 -9.08 12.40 2.29
CA GLU A 459 -9.57 13.67 2.83
C GLU A 459 -9.43 13.75 4.35
N ARG A 460 -9.72 12.67 5.07
CA ARG A 460 -9.51 12.61 6.53
C ARG A 460 -8.04 12.79 6.89
N ALA A 461 -7.13 12.20 6.12
CA ALA A 461 -5.69 12.34 6.35
C ALA A 461 -5.17 13.74 6.03
N LYS A 462 -5.85 14.49 5.15
CA LYS A 462 -5.63 15.94 4.94
C LYS A 462 -6.25 16.81 6.07
N GLY A 463 -7.03 16.23 6.98
CA GLY A 463 -7.66 16.92 8.12
C GLY A 463 -9.16 17.18 7.97
N THR A 464 -9.78 16.78 6.86
CA THR A 464 -11.21 16.96 6.63
C THR A 464 -12.02 16.03 7.55
N THR A 465 -12.84 16.60 8.42
CA THR A 465 -13.76 15.83 9.27
C THR A 465 -15.02 15.47 8.49
N ASN A 466 -15.42 14.19 8.49
CA ASN A 466 -16.62 13.69 7.81
C ASN A 466 -16.74 14.10 6.33
N PRO A 467 -15.76 13.74 5.48
CA PRO A 467 -15.82 14.08 4.05
C PRO A 467 -17.05 13.48 3.38
N THR A 468 -17.69 14.29 2.55
CA THR A 468 -18.83 13.88 1.73
C THR A 468 -18.41 12.86 0.65
N THR A 469 -19.39 12.19 0.04
CA THR A 469 -19.15 11.32 -1.12
C THR A 469 -18.45 12.06 -2.26
N THR A 470 -18.87 13.29 -2.55
CA THR A 470 -18.28 14.11 -3.61
C THR A 470 -16.80 14.41 -3.32
N GLN A 471 -16.49 14.89 -2.11
CA GLN A 471 -15.10 15.13 -1.70
C GLN A 471 -14.25 13.86 -1.78
N GLY A 472 -14.81 12.71 -1.39
CA GLY A 472 -14.13 11.42 -1.55
C GLY A 472 -13.82 11.09 -3.01
N ASN A 473 -14.82 11.21 -3.89
CA ASN A 473 -14.64 10.92 -5.31
C ASN A 473 -13.60 11.85 -5.95
N ASP A 474 -13.63 13.14 -5.61
CA ASP A 474 -12.68 14.14 -6.13
C ASP A 474 -11.26 13.85 -5.66
N ALA A 475 -11.08 13.58 -4.36
CA ALA A 475 -9.77 13.26 -3.78
C ALA A 475 -9.17 11.97 -4.34
N TYR A 476 -10.00 10.94 -4.55
CA TYR A 476 -9.58 9.72 -5.22
C TYR A 476 -9.15 10.02 -6.66
N ALA A 477 -9.97 10.75 -7.42
CA ALA A 477 -9.70 11.06 -8.82
C ALA A 477 -8.42 11.91 -8.98
N GLU A 478 -8.18 12.86 -8.08
CA GLU A 478 -6.95 13.65 -8.00
C GLU A 478 -5.74 12.72 -7.79
N ALA A 479 -5.79 11.87 -6.77
CA ALA A 479 -4.70 10.95 -6.45
C ALA A 479 -4.40 9.98 -7.60
N PHE A 480 -5.44 9.40 -8.21
CA PHE A 480 -5.31 8.42 -9.29
C PHE A 480 -4.67 9.05 -10.55
N VAL A 481 -5.06 10.28 -10.91
CA VAL A 481 -4.48 10.99 -12.06
C VAL A 481 -3.03 11.36 -11.83
N ARG A 482 -2.68 11.83 -10.62
CA ARG A 482 -1.29 12.15 -10.27
C ARG A 482 -0.41 10.92 -10.25
N TRP A 483 -0.94 9.79 -9.78
CA TRP A 483 -0.25 8.50 -9.84
C TRP A 483 0.05 8.07 -11.29
N GLY A 484 -0.93 8.15 -12.18
CA GLY A 484 -0.72 7.87 -13.61
C GLY A 484 0.32 8.80 -14.26
N ALA A 485 0.29 10.09 -13.95
CA ALA A 485 1.30 11.05 -14.43
C ALA A 485 2.71 10.75 -13.89
N SER A 486 2.80 10.13 -12.73
CA SER A 486 4.08 9.79 -12.08
C SER A 486 4.88 8.72 -12.81
N ILE A 487 4.25 7.95 -13.72
CA ILE A 487 4.91 6.92 -14.53
C ILE A 487 6.08 7.50 -15.35
N VAL A 488 5.90 8.70 -15.91
CA VAL A 488 6.88 9.33 -16.81
C VAL A 488 7.83 10.30 -16.13
N LEU A 489 7.70 10.49 -14.82
CA LEU A 489 8.53 11.41 -14.06
C LEU A 489 9.83 10.74 -13.63
N ASN A 490 10.96 11.25 -14.10
CA ASN A 490 12.29 10.75 -13.73
C ASN A 490 13.02 11.72 -12.78
N PRO A 491 13.03 11.45 -11.46
CA PRO A 491 13.70 12.33 -10.49
C PRO A 491 15.21 12.41 -10.67
N ALA A 492 15.85 11.44 -11.33
CA ALA A 492 17.30 11.49 -11.59
C ALA A 492 17.68 12.53 -12.66
N LYS A 493 16.69 13.00 -13.43
CA LYS A 493 16.90 14.01 -14.48
C LYS A 493 16.38 15.38 -14.12
N ARG A 494 15.48 15.50 -13.13
CA ARG A 494 14.82 16.76 -12.80
C ARG A 494 14.08 16.72 -11.47
N THR A 495 13.74 17.92 -10.98
CA THR A 495 12.79 18.10 -9.89
C THR A 495 11.41 17.57 -10.29
N VAL A 496 10.83 16.75 -9.42
CA VAL A 496 9.45 16.26 -9.56
C VAL A 496 8.53 17.24 -8.82
N PRO A 497 7.45 17.75 -9.44
CA PRO A 497 6.52 18.65 -8.75
C PRO A 497 5.85 18.00 -7.53
N ASP A 498 5.48 18.81 -6.55
CA ASP A 498 4.78 18.35 -5.35
C ASP A 498 3.48 17.62 -5.72
N GLY A 499 3.20 16.53 -5.01
CA GLY A 499 2.04 15.66 -5.28
C GLY A 499 2.25 14.60 -6.37
N TYR A 500 3.44 14.55 -7.00
CA TYR A 500 3.78 13.56 -8.02
C TYR A 500 5.01 12.74 -7.63
N GLY A 501 5.26 11.67 -8.40
CA GLY A 501 6.36 10.74 -8.19
C GLY A 501 6.23 9.96 -6.88
N TYR A 502 7.36 9.40 -6.45
CA TYR A 502 7.47 8.62 -5.22
C TYR A 502 8.55 9.25 -4.33
N PRO A 503 8.30 10.45 -3.76
CA PRO A 503 9.29 11.16 -2.97
C PRO A 503 9.65 10.40 -1.70
N ALA A 504 10.86 10.66 -1.17
CA ALA A 504 11.18 10.21 0.18
C ALA A 504 10.26 10.90 1.19
N LYS A 505 9.93 10.20 2.28
CA LYS A 505 9.12 10.74 3.38
C LYS A 505 9.73 10.34 4.71
N ARG A 506 9.77 11.28 5.64
CA ARG A 506 10.20 11.04 7.01
C ARG A 506 9.16 11.60 7.98
N ILE A 507 8.72 10.79 8.93
CA ILE A 507 7.86 11.22 10.02
C ILE A 507 8.57 10.94 11.34
N ALA A 508 8.93 12.01 12.03
CA ALA A 508 9.69 11.93 13.27
C ALA A 508 8.89 11.21 14.37
N ASN A 509 9.56 10.31 15.11
CA ASN A 509 9.00 9.60 16.26
C ASN A 509 7.69 8.83 16.01
N PHE A 510 7.42 8.44 14.75
CA PHE A 510 6.15 7.82 14.39
C PHE A 510 5.87 6.53 15.17
N PHE A 511 6.86 5.65 15.23
CA PHE A 511 6.73 4.36 15.90
C PHE A 511 7.01 4.47 17.40
N ALA A 512 8.05 5.21 17.79
CA ALA A 512 8.42 5.47 19.18
C ALA A 512 9.31 6.72 19.27
N PRO A 513 9.51 7.32 20.46
CA PRO A 513 10.52 8.36 20.64
C PRO A 513 11.90 7.92 20.14
N GLY A 514 12.53 8.75 19.30
CA GLY A 514 13.79 8.46 18.63
C GLY A 514 13.68 7.51 17.42
N ARG A 515 12.47 7.09 17.05
CA ARG A 515 12.22 6.12 15.98
C ARG A 515 11.24 6.68 14.96
N ASP A 516 11.80 7.19 13.90
CA ASP A 516 11.06 7.79 12.79
C ASP A 516 10.49 6.71 11.88
N LEU A 517 9.45 7.06 11.13
CA LEU A 517 9.09 6.37 9.90
C LEU A 517 9.91 6.99 8.76
N ILE A 518 10.59 6.16 7.98
CA ILE A 518 11.40 6.54 6.82
C ILE A 518 10.92 5.73 5.62
N LEU A 519 10.42 6.42 4.61
CA LEU A 519 10.11 5.86 3.30
C LEU A 519 11.10 6.46 2.31
N ASP A 520 11.88 5.61 1.65
CA ASP A 520 12.84 6.07 0.66
C ASP A 520 12.14 6.55 -0.63
N GLN A 521 12.84 7.43 -1.35
CA GLN A 521 12.44 7.81 -2.69
C GLN A 521 12.49 6.59 -3.60
N ALA A 522 11.43 6.34 -4.37
CA ALA A 522 11.44 5.34 -5.43
C ALA A 522 11.54 6.02 -6.80
N ASN A 523 12.27 5.39 -7.72
CA ASN A 523 12.41 5.86 -9.09
C ASN A 523 12.07 4.74 -10.06
N ILE A 524 10.91 4.83 -10.73
CA ILE A 524 10.51 3.86 -11.76
C ILE A 524 11.60 3.71 -12.84
N TRP A 525 12.33 4.77 -13.15
CA TRP A 525 13.33 4.78 -14.22
C TRP A 525 14.66 4.13 -13.84
N SER A 526 14.90 3.85 -12.55
CA SER A 526 16.11 3.14 -12.11
C SER A 526 16.05 1.63 -12.35
N PHE A 527 14.88 1.06 -12.62
CA PHE A 527 14.74 -0.37 -12.90
C PHE A 527 15.15 -0.71 -14.35
N PRO A 528 15.57 -1.96 -14.63
CA PRO A 528 15.86 -2.39 -16.00
C PRO A 528 14.62 -2.30 -16.90
N THR A 529 13.48 -2.77 -16.41
CA THR A 529 12.19 -2.64 -17.10
C THR A 529 11.78 -1.18 -17.14
N LYS A 530 11.62 -0.63 -18.34
CA LYS A 530 11.23 0.77 -18.55
C LYS A 530 9.72 0.91 -18.67
N PRO A 531 9.17 2.09 -18.35
CA PRO A 531 7.76 2.37 -18.56
C PRO A 531 7.31 2.07 -19.97
N ARG A 532 6.15 1.43 -20.12
CA ARG A 532 5.50 1.21 -21.41
C ARG A 532 4.94 2.52 -21.91
N ILE A 533 5.52 3.01 -23.01
CA ILE A 533 5.14 4.25 -23.68
C ILE A 533 4.71 3.88 -25.09
N TYR A 534 3.45 4.15 -25.43
CA TYR A 534 2.87 3.79 -26.71
C TYR A 534 3.24 4.84 -27.78
N SER A 535 3.71 4.36 -28.92
CA SER A 535 3.73 5.12 -30.18
C SER A 535 2.37 5.05 -30.87
N THR A 536 1.70 3.90 -30.78
CA THR A 536 0.33 3.68 -31.21
C THR A 536 -0.43 3.05 -30.03
N PRO A 537 -1.29 3.81 -29.33
CA PRO A 537 -2.04 3.31 -28.21
C PRO A 537 -3.10 2.32 -28.70
N PRO A 538 -3.56 1.42 -27.83
CA PRO A 538 -4.67 0.54 -28.14
C PRO A 538 -5.94 1.34 -28.41
N ALA A 539 -6.90 0.73 -29.11
CA ALA A 539 -8.15 1.39 -29.45
C ALA A 539 -8.96 1.83 -28.23
N ASN A 540 -8.82 1.11 -27.10
CA ASN A 540 -9.55 1.39 -25.87
C ASN A 540 -8.61 1.43 -24.66
N ILE A 541 -8.95 2.30 -23.69
CA ILE A 541 -8.41 2.30 -22.34
C ILE A 541 -9.34 1.51 -21.41
N GLN A 542 -8.77 0.62 -20.60
CA GLN A 542 -9.53 -0.18 -19.62
C GLN A 542 -10.09 0.72 -18.49
N PRO A 543 -11.12 0.27 -17.74
CA PRO A 543 -11.56 0.97 -16.54
C PRO A 543 -10.41 1.07 -15.53
N MET A 544 -10.37 2.15 -14.75
CA MET A 544 -9.37 2.36 -13.68
C MET A 544 -7.93 2.08 -14.10
N SER A 545 -7.51 2.65 -15.23
CA SER A 545 -6.15 2.44 -15.76
C SER A 545 -5.58 3.67 -16.48
N HIS A 546 -4.31 3.54 -16.91
CA HIS A 546 -3.56 4.60 -17.57
C HIS A 546 -2.95 4.14 -18.90
N ILE A 547 -2.91 5.05 -19.87
CA ILE A 547 -2.14 4.86 -21.11
C ILE A 547 -1.25 6.06 -21.32
N VAL A 548 0.03 5.79 -21.50
CA VAL A 548 1.05 6.81 -21.73
C VAL A 548 1.45 6.81 -23.20
N VAL A 549 1.23 7.93 -23.88
CA VAL A 549 1.63 8.13 -25.28
C VAL A 549 2.74 9.17 -25.32
N ARG A 550 3.81 8.88 -26.06
CA ARG A 550 4.80 9.92 -26.39
C ARG A 550 4.30 10.66 -27.63
N HIS A 551 3.94 11.93 -27.45
CA HIS A 551 3.43 12.76 -28.53
C HIS A 551 4.58 13.33 -29.38
N LYS A 552 5.60 13.92 -28.72
CA LYS A 552 6.82 14.43 -29.37
C LYS A 552 8.04 14.22 -28.48
N SER A 553 9.22 14.21 -29.08
CA SER A 553 10.50 14.10 -28.39
C SER A 553 11.53 15.04 -28.96
N ASN A 554 12.48 15.49 -28.12
CA ASN A 554 13.57 16.38 -28.52
C ASN A 554 13.06 17.60 -29.30
N ILE A 555 12.00 18.24 -28.80
CA ILE A 555 11.38 19.38 -29.49
C ILE A 555 12.42 20.50 -29.61
N THR A 556 12.70 20.90 -30.85
CA THR A 556 13.62 22.02 -31.15
C THR A 556 12.90 23.36 -31.27
N GLN A 557 11.56 23.32 -31.35
CA GLN A 557 10.69 24.47 -31.48
C GLN A 557 10.45 25.13 -30.13
N ALA A 558 10.37 26.47 -30.11
CA ALA A 558 10.08 27.22 -28.89
C ALA A 558 8.62 27.03 -28.41
N SER A 559 7.73 26.59 -29.29
CA SER A 559 6.31 26.38 -28.99
C SER A 559 5.71 25.27 -29.85
N LEU A 560 4.69 24.60 -29.31
CA LEU A 560 3.93 23.54 -29.96
C LEU A 560 2.44 23.87 -29.84
N ASP A 561 1.76 24.06 -30.98
CA ASP A 561 0.31 24.12 -31.00
C ASP A 561 -0.25 22.71 -31.21
N MET A 562 -0.80 22.13 -30.14
CA MET A 562 -1.41 20.81 -30.21
C MET A 562 -2.59 20.79 -31.20
N ASN A 563 -3.30 21.91 -31.44
CA ASN A 563 -4.36 21.95 -32.44
C ASN A 563 -3.83 21.65 -33.84
N ALA A 564 -2.77 22.34 -34.28
CA ALA A 564 -2.20 22.17 -35.62
C ALA A 564 -1.64 20.75 -35.84
N ASP A 565 -1.11 20.14 -34.79
CA ASP A 565 -0.69 18.73 -34.79
C ASP A 565 -1.86 17.74 -34.63
N ILE A 566 -3.10 18.19 -34.40
CA ILE A 566 -4.30 17.35 -34.33
C ILE A 566 -5.19 17.54 -35.57
N THR A 567 -5.30 18.75 -36.15
CA THR A 567 -6.13 19.01 -37.35
C THR A 567 -5.59 18.35 -38.61
N ALA A 568 -4.29 18.07 -38.70
CA ALA A 568 -3.72 17.25 -39.78
C ALA A 568 -4.20 15.77 -39.73
N PHE A 569 -4.95 15.37 -38.69
CA PHE A 569 -5.26 13.97 -38.37
C PHE A 569 -6.76 13.64 -38.34
N THR A 570 -7.64 14.60 -38.62
CA THR A 570 -9.11 14.39 -38.57
C THR A 570 -9.69 14.09 -39.94
N ASN A 571 -9.58 12.83 -40.37
CA ASN A 571 -10.43 12.28 -41.45
C ASN A 571 -10.92 10.88 -41.04
N SER A 572 -11.74 10.77 -39.98
CA SER A 572 -12.81 9.76 -39.86
C SER A 572 -13.51 9.78 -38.50
N ALA A 573 -14.84 9.57 -38.58
CA ALA A 573 -15.80 9.20 -37.54
C ALA A 573 -16.35 10.31 -36.61
N VAL A 574 -17.62 10.64 -36.88
CA VAL A 574 -18.55 11.36 -36.00
C VAL A 574 -19.04 10.36 -34.93
N LEU A 575 -18.87 10.68 -33.64
CA LEU A 575 -19.46 9.92 -32.53
C LEU A 575 -20.29 10.83 -31.62
N ASN A 576 -21.40 10.25 -31.17
CA ASN A 576 -22.54 10.89 -30.52
C ASN A 576 -22.16 11.49 -29.16
N THR A 577 -22.45 12.79 -28.98
CA THR A 577 -22.20 13.56 -27.77
C THR A 577 -23.29 13.30 -26.74
N ASN A 578 -22.92 12.70 -25.59
CA ASN A 578 -23.45 13.04 -24.27
C ASN A 578 -22.86 12.10 -23.23
N SER A 579 -21.61 12.36 -22.81
CA SER A 579 -21.23 12.65 -21.42
C SER A 579 -19.68 12.80 -21.38
N THR A 580 -19.07 13.03 -20.21
CA THR A 580 -17.62 13.28 -19.96
C THR A 580 -16.87 12.06 -19.36
N PHE A 581 -15.80 11.54 -20.01
CA PHE A 581 -15.45 10.10 -19.92
C PHE A 581 -14.03 9.75 -19.39
N TYR A 582 -12.99 10.56 -19.62
CA TYR A 582 -11.64 10.32 -19.07
C TYR A 582 -10.91 11.65 -18.74
N LYS A 583 -9.88 11.59 -17.90
CA LYS A 583 -8.97 12.73 -17.66
C LYS A 583 -7.72 12.55 -18.52
N THR A 584 -7.30 13.62 -19.19
CA THR A 584 -6.07 13.65 -19.98
C THR A 584 -5.07 14.54 -19.28
N THR A 585 -3.88 14.00 -19.02
CA THR A 585 -2.77 14.77 -18.49
C THR A 585 -1.75 14.97 -19.58
N ILE A 586 -1.38 16.21 -19.88
CA ILE A 586 -0.25 16.52 -20.75
C ILE A 586 0.94 16.81 -19.86
N LEU A 587 2.04 16.13 -20.12
CA LEU A 587 3.27 16.29 -19.38
C LEU A 587 4.38 16.72 -20.32
N VAL A 588 4.96 17.87 -20.02
CA VAL A 588 6.13 18.42 -20.72
C VAL A 588 7.37 18.14 -19.88
N GLN A 589 8.35 17.51 -20.50
CA GLN A 589 9.61 17.09 -19.89
C GLN A 589 10.78 17.66 -20.69
N ALA A 590 11.36 18.79 -20.25
CA ALA A 590 12.65 19.26 -20.77
C ALA A 590 13.82 18.30 -20.42
N HIS A 591 14.79 18.16 -21.33
CA HIS A 591 16.05 17.41 -21.19
C HIS A 591 17.22 18.30 -20.77
#